data_AF-A0A9Q1HMT1-F1
#
_entry.id   AF-A0A9Q1HMT1-F1
#
_cell.length_a   1.000
_cell.length_b   1.000
_cell.length_c   1.000
_cell.angle_alpha   90.00
_cell.angle_beta   90.00
_cell.angle_gamma   90.00
#
_symmetry.space_group_name_H-M   'P 1'
#
loop_
_entity.id
_entity.type
_entity.pdbx_description
1 polymer ?
#
loop_
_entity_poly.entity_id
_entity_poly.type
_entity_poly.pdbx_seq_one_letter_code
_entity_poly.pdbx_strand_id
1 'polypeptide(L)'
;MGVWKLRSDYSQEWVLSHNKISLLKNSSFLGLSYLDRLDLKNNLISTIEPGAFRGLAVLRKLDLSNNRIGCVSPEMFVDLVNLSKLVSMAAPRTVRNLSGNIFSSLPDGLFTHLLSLEVLHFSSESLYCDCHLQWLLVWARVSSVRIGNSTPCAYPTHLHGLEFRSLREQQLTCVAPLELPLFQLIPSQRQVVFRGDRLPLQCTASYLDESIRLQWSHNGRPVSTQEQSGVLVEDSIVHDCCQVTSELILSNIDIGLSGHWTCLVTSSRGNSSRSMEIVVLETSAPYCPAERVTNNKGDFRWPRTLAGILAFLPCLPHSFGSSQHSSAPREKKAWRRCDRAGHWAEEDYTQCAYASEFTRVLYQLSQMAINVTNAQALAQQLSAFTSRAALFDDKMDVIFVTHIMERLLRFVDRIQDLGDYISDIASNMMQVEEHVLWMAQNEARACTRMVQCVERIADLALTGHTPVISKVSPNIALEAFMIKPSSFTGLSCTALQRAPLTPEGHPVRPAEAEKPAGSLLNFKCSTADTSAPLLAQPGKMSQIHSPDTQRELFSPMTLSRANWKRTGSVDRPGLQRSVGTNETISDVFGRTEEPLGNLLGGWVGTAGGESRRSHACACQRAN
;
A
#
# COMPACT_ATOMS: atom_id res chain seq x y z
N MET A 1 9.65 18.03 40.27
CA MET A 1 9.30 18.32 41.69
C MET A 1 10.53 18.89 42.35
N GLY A 2 10.46 20.06 42.98
CA GLY A 2 11.60 20.63 43.71
C GLY A 2 11.77 19.99 45.08
N VAL A 3 12.99 19.62 45.46
CA VAL A 3 13.29 19.04 46.78
C VAL A 3 13.77 20.13 47.72
N TRP A 4 12.98 20.44 48.74
CA TRP A 4 13.35 21.40 49.79
C TRP A 4 14.26 20.72 50.81
N LYS A 5 15.44 21.29 51.06
CA LYS A 5 16.38 20.80 52.08
C LYS A 5 16.71 21.89 53.09
N LEU A 6 15.77 22.14 54.00
CA LEU A 6 15.99 22.98 55.17
C LEU A 6 17.12 22.40 56.02
N ARG A 7 18.29 23.05 55.96
CA ARG A 7 19.41 22.85 56.89
C ARG A 7 19.49 24.09 57.77
N SER A 8 19.68 23.91 59.06
CA SER A 8 19.75 25.01 60.03
C SER A 8 21.06 25.78 59.89
N ASP A 9 21.05 26.83 59.05
CA ASP A 9 21.81 28.09 59.24
C ASP A 9 21.59 29.05 58.05
N TYR A 10 20.54 29.88 58.15
CA TYR A 10 20.25 31.14 57.41
C TYR A 10 20.50 31.26 55.88
N SER A 11 20.81 30.17 55.19
CA SER A 11 21.18 30.14 53.77
C SER A 11 20.24 29.24 52.99
N GLN A 12 19.49 29.82 52.05
CA GLN A 12 18.57 29.06 51.22
C GLN A 12 19.30 28.50 49.98
N GLU A 13 19.12 27.21 49.70
CA GLU A 13 19.62 26.52 48.51
C GLU A 13 18.44 26.06 47.66
N TRP A 14 18.44 26.36 46.35
CA TRP A 14 17.44 25.87 45.40
C TRP A 14 18.09 24.96 44.37
N VAL A 15 17.61 23.72 44.30
CA VAL A 15 18.14 22.67 43.43
C VAL A 15 17.09 22.33 42.38
N LEU A 16 17.34 22.80 41.16
CA LEU A 16 16.53 22.62 39.96
C LEU A 16 17.29 21.86 38.85
N SER A 17 18.42 21.25 39.20
CA SER A 17 19.26 20.47 38.29
C SER A 17 18.59 19.17 37.82
N HIS A 18 19.04 18.62 36.69
CA HIS A 18 18.48 17.42 36.06
C HIS A 18 16.99 17.52 35.68
N ASN A 19 16.54 18.72 35.28
CA ASN A 19 15.18 18.97 34.77
C ASN A 19 15.22 19.27 33.25
N LYS A 20 14.10 19.75 32.69
CA LYS A 20 13.96 20.09 31.26
C LYS A 20 13.72 21.58 31.04
N ILE A 21 14.31 22.44 31.89
CA ILE A 21 14.18 23.90 31.77
C ILE A 21 14.97 24.34 30.52
N SER A 22 14.33 25.06 29.60
CA SER A 22 14.94 25.54 28.34
C SER A 22 15.13 27.06 28.25
N LEU A 23 14.37 27.81 29.05
CA LEU A 23 14.34 29.27 29.05
C LEU A 23 14.25 29.79 30.49
N LEU A 24 15.13 30.72 30.86
CA LEU A 24 14.98 31.51 32.08
C LEU A 24 14.38 32.88 31.70
N LYS A 25 13.15 33.14 32.14
CA LYS A 25 12.45 34.41 31.86
C LYS A 25 12.83 35.52 32.84
N ASN A 26 12.62 36.78 32.45
CA ASN A 26 12.74 37.93 33.35
C ASN A 26 11.96 37.70 34.66
N SER A 27 12.59 37.99 35.80
CA SER A 27 12.01 37.86 37.14
C SER A 27 11.59 36.43 37.53
N SER A 28 12.13 35.38 36.89
CA SER A 28 11.83 33.96 37.19
C SER A 28 12.17 33.54 38.63
N PHE A 29 13.02 34.30 39.34
CA PHE A 29 13.43 34.05 40.72
C PHE A 29 12.97 35.15 41.70
N LEU A 30 11.99 35.98 41.30
CA LEU A 30 11.50 37.08 42.11
C LEU A 30 10.92 36.60 43.45
N GLY A 31 11.28 37.28 44.54
CA GLY A 31 10.89 36.92 45.90
C GLY A 31 11.88 36.00 46.64
N LEU A 32 12.84 35.38 45.94
CA LEU A 32 13.87 34.52 46.55
C LEU A 32 15.08 35.32 47.08
N SER A 33 14.80 36.39 47.83
CA SER A 33 15.80 37.38 48.27
C SER A 33 16.87 36.87 49.26
N TYR A 34 16.69 35.66 49.80
CA TYR A 34 17.59 35.02 50.79
C TYR A 34 18.35 33.81 50.22
N LEU A 35 18.36 33.65 48.89
CA LEU A 35 18.97 32.50 48.22
C LEU A 35 20.50 32.63 48.11
N ASP A 36 21.23 31.77 48.81
CA ASP A 36 22.70 31.67 48.75
C ASP A 36 23.14 30.88 47.51
N ARG A 37 22.36 29.88 47.09
CA ARG A 37 22.74 28.92 46.03
C ARG A 37 21.58 28.56 45.10
N LEU A 38 21.88 28.55 43.81
CA LEU A 38 20.98 28.12 42.73
C LEU A 38 21.71 27.10 41.85
N ASP A 39 21.23 25.86 41.86
CA ASP A 39 21.77 24.76 41.04
C ASP A 39 20.80 24.44 39.90
N LEU A 40 21.18 24.79 38.68
CA LEU A 40 20.44 24.60 37.43
C LEU A 40 21.18 23.67 36.46
N LYS A 41 22.23 22.96 36.90
CA LYS A 41 23.04 22.11 36.00
C LYS A 41 22.24 20.98 35.35
N ASN A 42 22.72 20.45 34.23
CA ASN A 42 22.08 19.35 33.51
C ASN A 42 20.61 19.67 33.17
N ASN A 43 20.37 20.83 32.56
CA ASN A 43 19.07 21.24 32.01
C ASN A 43 19.22 21.43 30.49
N LEU A 44 18.26 22.12 29.84
CA LEU A 44 18.25 22.39 28.40
C LEU A 44 18.32 23.89 28.10
N ILE A 45 18.80 24.72 29.05
CA ILE A 45 18.72 26.18 28.98
C ILE A 45 19.56 26.68 27.80
N SER A 46 18.91 27.23 26.78
CA SER A 46 19.58 27.91 25.66
C SER A 46 19.53 29.43 25.78
N THR A 47 18.50 29.96 26.46
CA THR A 47 18.22 31.39 26.54
C THR A 47 17.98 31.84 27.98
N ILE A 48 18.62 32.96 28.35
CA ILE A 48 18.43 33.65 29.62
C ILE A 48 18.04 35.08 29.30
N GLU A 49 16.80 35.47 29.61
CA GLU A 49 16.31 36.84 29.37
C GLU A 49 17.02 37.85 30.30
N PRO A 50 17.30 39.08 29.84
CA PRO A 50 17.67 40.19 30.72
C PRO A 50 16.65 40.33 31.86
N GLY A 51 17.15 40.45 33.09
CA GLY A 51 16.30 40.44 34.29
C GLY A 51 15.99 39.06 34.86
N ALA A 52 16.50 37.94 34.31
CA ALA A 52 16.12 36.61 34.77
C ALA A 52 16.41 36.35 36.26
N PHE A 53 17.59 36.76 36.74
CA PHE A 53 18.02 36.58 38.14
C PHE A 53 17.56 37.71 39.08
N ARG A 54 16.65 38.58 38.63
CA ARG A 54 16.14 39.72 39.40
C ARG A 54 15.51 39.28 40.72
N GLY A 55 15.99 39.88 41.81
CA GLY A 55 15.58 39.57 43.18
C GLY A 55 16.55 38.67 43.95
N LEU A 56 17.52 38.02 43.29
CA LEU A 56 18.51 37.12 43.93
C LEU A 56 19.66 37.88 44.63
N ALA A 57 19.30 38.78 45.53
CA ALA A 57 20.19 39.82 46.09
C ALA A 57 21.38 39.30 46.93
N VAL A 58 21.39 38.02 47.36
CA VAL A 58 22.47 37.43 48.18
C VAL A 58 23.13 36.20 47.54
N LEU A 59 22.92 35.98 46.24
CA LEU A 59 23.32 34.74 45.56
C LEU A 59 24.84 34.59 45.39
N ARG A 60 25.45 33.76 46.25
CA ARG A 60 26.88 33.43 46.20
C ARG A 60 27.20 32.36 45.15
N LYS A 61 26.32 31.39 44.90
CA LYS A 61 26.61 30.29 43.94
C LYS A 61 25.52 30.12 42.90
N LEU A 62 25.94 30.06 41.63
CA LEU A 62 25.09 29.69 40.51
C LEU A 62 25.81 28.63 39.67
N ASP A 63 25.16 27.48 39.51
CA ASP A 63 25.62 26.43 38.60
C ASP A 63 24.65 26.32 37.42
N LEU A 64 25.14 26.67 36.23
CA LEU A 64 24.48 26.56 34.93
C LEU A 64 25.20 25.52 34.03
N SER A 65 26.05 24.66 34.59
CA SER A 65 26.82 23.70 33.79
C SER A 65 25.94 22.68 33.08
N ASN A 66 26.44 22.12 31.97
CA ASN A 66 25.74 21.12 31.16
C ASN A 66 24.34 21.61 30.74
N ASN A 67 24.32 22.72 30.01
CA ASN A 67 23.14 23.35 29.43
C ASN A 67 23.41 23.62 27.93
N ARG A 68 22.61 24.46 27.27
CA ARG A 68 22.71 24.77 25.83
C ARG A 68 22.95 26.25 25.56
N ILE A 69 23.57 26.97 26.50
CA ILE A 69 23.80 28.40 26.38
C ILE A 69 24.89 28.65 25.33
N GLY A 70 24.51 29.23 24.19
CA GLY A 70 25.44 29.71 23.16
C GLY A 70 25.57 31.23 23.20
N CYS A 71 24.46 31.95 23.02
CA CYS A 71 24.41 33.38 23.25
C CYS A 71 24.59 33.70 24.75
N VAL A 72 25.53 34.59 25.06
CA VAL A 72 25.74 35.17 26.39
C VAL A 72 25.88 36.69 26.26
N SER A 73 25.31 37.45 27.19
CA SER A 73 25.41 38.92 27.18
C SER A 73 25.52 39.50 28.60
N PRO A 74 26.09 40.71 28.79
CA PRO A 74 26.25 41.33 30.11
C PRO A 74 24.92 41.54 30.87
N GLU A 75 23.83 41.80 30.13
CA GLU A 75 22.50 42.07 30.67
C GLU A 75 21.88 40.85 31.36
N MET A 76 22.33 39.62 31.03
CA MET A 76 21.92 38.40 31.73
C MET A 76 22.30 38.43 33.22
N PHE A 77 23.38 39.15 33.58
CA PHE A 77 23.97 39.15 34.91
C PHE A 77 23.83 40.50 35.66
N VAL A 78 23.11 41.46 35.09
CA VAL A 78 23.00 42.84 35.62
C VAL A 78 22.36 42.94 37.01
N ASP A 79 21.45 42.01 37.39
CA ASP A 79 20.83 41.99 38.73
C ASP A 79 21.75 41.47 39.84
N LEU A 80 22.91 40.89 39.50
CA LEU A 80 23.81 40.21 40.43
C LEU A 80 24.87 41.15 41.05
N VAL A 81 24.69 42.46 40.88
CA VAL A 81 25.62 43.54 41.29
C VAL A 81 25.83 43.66 42.80
N ASN A 82 24.85 43.24 43.62
CA ASN A 82 24.77 43.66 45.02
C ASN A 82 25.65 42.85 46.00
N LEU A 83 26.94 42.74 45.67
CA LEU A 83 27.95 41.95 46.39
C LEU A 83 29.06 42.85 46.96
N SER A 84 28.70 43.71 47.92
CA SER A 84 29.63 44.62 48.60
C SER A 84 29.35 44.85 50.10
N LYS A 85 28.21 44.39 50.64
CA LYS A 85 27.84 44.50 52.06
C LYS A 85 27.27 43.19 52.60
N LEU A 86 28.15 42.32 53.12
CA LEU A 86 27.93 41.56 54.38
C LEU A 86 29.16 40.73 54.77
N VAL A 87 30.00 41.36 55.61
CA VAL A 87 30.76 40.76 56.73
C VAL A 87 31.84 39.69 56.41
N SER A 88 33.06 40.01 56.88
CA SER A 88 34.23 39.13 56.98
C SER A 88 34.00 37.91 57.91
N MET A 89 35.00 37.02 57.98
CA MET A 89 35.10 35.78 58.77
C MET A 89 34.64 34.49 58.06
N ALA A 90 35.61 33.78 57.48
CA ALA A 90 35.61 32.34 57.19
C ALA A 90 34.51 31.74 56.28
N ALA A 91 34.67 31.91 54.95
CA ALA A 91 34.04 31.14 53.86
C ALA A 91 32.51 31.37 53.67
N PRO A 92 31.90 31.01 52.50
CA PRO A 92 32.46 30.36 51.31
C PRO A 92 32.59 31.26 50.07
N ARG A 93 33.38 30.79 49.10
CA ARG A 93 33.60 31.49 47.82
C ARG A 93 32.33 31.68 46.99
N THR A 94 32.25 32.82 46.31
CA THR A 94 31.33 33.02 45.19
C THR A 94 31.79 32.19 43.98
N VAL A 95 30.94 31.30 43.49
CA VAL A 95 31.26 30.40 42.37
C VAL A 95 30.22 30.55 41.27
N ARG A 96 30.68 30.76 40.03
CA ARG A 96 29.85 30.74 38.83
C ARG A 96 30.37 29.65 37.89
N ASN A 97 29.50 28.70 37.59
CA ASN A 97 29.84 27.57 36.72
C ASN A 97 28.98 27.59 35.44
N LEU A 98 29.66 27.69 34.30
CA LEU A 98 29.13 27.72 32.95
C LEU A 98 29.68 26.54 32.10
N SER A 99 30.41 25.59 32.69
CA SER A 99 31.07 24.51 31.93
C SER A 99 30.08 23.59 31.21
N GLY A 100 30.43 23.04 30.05
CA GLY A 100 29.55 22.14 29.30
C GLY A 100 28.36 22.85 28.64
N ASN A 101 28.56 24.11 28.25
CA ASN A 101 27.65 24.87 27.38
C ASN A 101 28.29 25.03 25.98
N ILE A 102 27.55 25.58 25.02
CA ILE A 102 27.89 25.53 23.59
C ILE A 102 28.48 26.84 23.03
N PHE A 103 28.84 27.80 23.89
CA PHE A 103 29.45 29.07 23.46
C PHE A 103 30.82 28.87 22.82
N SER A 104 31.12 29.64 21.77
CA SER A 104 32.44 29.70 21.13
C SER A 104 33.38 30.69 21.83
N SER A 105 32.84 31.80 22.34
CA SER A 105 33.57 32.88 23.03
C SER A 105 32.69 33.54 24.10
N LEU A 106 33.25 34.47 24.87
CA LEU A 106 32.58 35.26 25.90
C LEU A 106 32.86 36.75 25.62
N PRO A 107 31.84 37.59 25.35
CA PRO A 107 32.04 38.98 24.93
C PRO A 107 32.62 39.84 26.08
N ASP A 108 33.28 40.93 25.71
CA ASP A 108 33.82 41.89 26.67
C ASP A 108 32.72 42.41 27.61
N GLY A 109 33.12 42.73 28.84
CA GLY A 109 32.21 43.28 29.84
C GLY A 109 31.29 42.26 30.54
N LEU A 110 31.16 41.02 30.04
CA LEU A 110 30.18 40.00 30.52
C LEU A 110 30.15 39.82 32.06
N PHE A 111 31.29 39.96 32.74
CA PHE A 111 31.41 39.76 34.19
C PHE A 111 31.65 41.05 34.99
N THR A 112 31.60 42.24 34.37
CA THR A 112 31.82 43.54 35.05
C THR A 112 30.87 43.79 36.21
N HIS A 113 29.63 43.29 36.11
CA HIS A 113 28.61 43.39 37.14
C HIS A 113 28.82 42.41 38.33
N LEU A 114 29.72 41.42 38.23
CA LEU A 114 29.87 40.35 39.23
C LEU A 114 30.93 40.68 40.30
N LEU A 115 30.72 41.76 41.05
CA LEU A 115 31.73 42.42 41.89
C LEU A 115 32.40 41.60 43.02
N SER A 116 31.87 40.44 43.41
CA SER A 116 32.56 39.50 44.32
C SER A 116 32.71 38.09 43.73
N LEU A 117 32.85 37.94 42.40
CA LEU A 117 33.14 36.64 41.78
C LEU A 117 34.55 36.16 42.15
N GLU A 118 34.65 35.03 42.87
CA GLU A 118 35.95 34.46 43.29
C GLU A 118 36.43 33.31 42.40
N VAL A 119 35.51 32.49 41.89
CA VAL A 119 35.83 31.31 41.07
C VAL A 119 34.92 31.21 39.87
N LEU A 120 35.51 31.11 38.67
CA LEU A 120 34.81 30.99 37.40
C LEU A 120 35.20 29.69 36.68
N HIS A 121 34.21 28.93 36.25
CA HIS A 121 34.37 27.75 35.40
C HIS A 121 33.58 27.95 34.10
N PHE A 122 34.22 27.81 32.94
CA PHE A 122 33.61 28.09 31.62
C PHE A 122 34.11 27.16 30.50
N SER A 123 34.50 25.93 30.85
CA SER A 123 35.00 24.94 29.87
C SER A 123 33.92 24.59 28.84
N SER A 124 34.25 24.59 27.55
CA SER A 124 33.33 24.25 26.45
C SER A 124 34.09 23.55 25.32
N GLU A 125 33.43 22.62 24.63
CA GLU A 125 33.96 21.89 23.48
C GLU A 125 34.17 22.80 22.25
N SER A 126 33.54 23.98 22.24
CA SER A 126 33.65 25.00 21.18
C SER A 126 34.56 26.18 21.53
N LEU A 127 35.19 26.19 22.72
CA LEU A 127 35.91 27.36 23.25
C LEU A 127 37.10 27.79 22.38
N TYR A 128 37.00 28.97 21.78
CA TYR A 128 37.97 29.55 20.85
C TYR A 128 38.81 30.63 21.54
N CYS A 129 40.05 30.28 21.90
CA CYS A 129 41.00 31.12 22.62
C CYS A 129 41.78 32.07 21.70
N ASP A 130 41.11 33.13 21.25
CA ASP A 130 41.72 34.22 20.48
C ASP A 130 41.70 35.56 21.23
N CYS A 131 41.93 36.67 20.51
CA CYS A 131 41.93 38.01 21.08
C CYS A 131 40.56 38.42 21.70
N HIS A 132 39.44 37.85 21.26
CA HIS A 132 38.12 38.12 21.85
C HIS A 132 37.97 37.53 23.25
N LEU A 133 38.85 36.61 23.68
CA LEU A 133 38.97 36.15 25.07
C LEU A 133 40.16 36.78 25.82
N GLN A 134 40.96 37.64 25.19
CA GLN A 134 42.10 38.30 25.85
C GLN A 134 41.66 39.13 27.05
N TRP A 135 40.53 39.85 26.94
CA TRP A 135 39.96 40.65 28.03
C TRP A 135 39.72 39.81 29.30
N LEU A 136 39.23 38.57 29.13
CA LEU A 136 38.87 37.68 30.24
C LEU A 136 40.09 37.25 31.05
N LEU A 137 41.22 37.00 30.37
CA LEU A 137 42.48 36.66 31.01
C LEU A 137 43.04 37.84 31.83
N VAL A 138 42.96 39.06 31.28
CA VAL A 138 43.38 40.29 31.96
C VAL A 138 42.46 40.61 33.14
N TRP A 139 41.14 40.61 32.90
CA TRP A 139 40.12 40.90 33.90
C TRP A 139 40.19 39.93 35.09
N ALA A 140 40.40 38.64 34.85
CA ALA A 140 40.53 37.65 35.91
C ALA A 140 41.79 37.88 36.77
N ARG A 141 42.91 38.29 36.16
CA ARG A 141 44.15 38.68 36.88
C ARG A 141 43.93 39.92 37.74
N VAL A 142 43.39 40.99 37.16
CA VAL A 142 43.14 42.28 37.86
C VAL A 142 42.13 42.10 38.99
N SER A 143 41.05 41.35 38.75
CA SER A 143 39.97 41.12 39.72
C SER A 143 40.27 39.97 40.71
N SER A 144 41.45 39.36 40.65
CA SER A 144 41.86 38.20 41.48
C SER A 144 40.94 36.96 41.38
N VAL A 145 40.21 36.82 40.27
CA VAL A 145 39.25 35.73 40.02
C VAL A 145 40.01 34.46 39.63
N ARG A 146 39.69 33.35 40.30
CA ARG A 146 40.32 32.05 40.03
C ARG A 146 39.57 31.34 38.91
N ILE A 147 40.17 31.28 37.73
CA ILE A 147 39.72 30.39 36.66
C ILE A 147 39.98 28.93 37.07
N GLY A 148 38.95 28.10 36.96
CA GLY A 148 38.98 26.70 37.42
C GLY A 148 40.04 25.84 36.72
N ASN A 149 40.54 24.82 37.42
CA ASN A 149 41.63 23.91 36.98
C ASN A 149 41.32 23.02 35.75
N SER A 150 40.28 23.31 34.96
CA SER A 150 39.77 22.40 33.92
C SER A 150 39.06 23.15 32.80
N THR A 151 39.61 24.30 32.40
CA THR A 151 39.17 25.08 31.23
C THR A 151 40.28 25.05 30.15
N PRO A 152 40.45 23.93 29.43
CA PRO A 152 41.30 23.89 28.25
C PRO A 152 40.68 24.71 27.11
N CYS A 153 41.53 25.24 26.23
CA CYS A 153 41.10 25.75 24.93
C CYS A 153 40.77 24.59 24.00
N ALA A 154 39.66 24.67 23.25
CA ALA A 154 39.35 23.72 22.19
C ALA A 154 39.97 24.17 20.85
N TYR A 155 39.96 25.48 20.60
CA TYR A 155 40.54 26.12 19.42
C TYR A 155 41.30 27.40 19.85
N PRO A 156 42.18 27.97 19.01
CA PRO A 156 42.72 27.39 17.76
C PRO A 156 43.60 26.16 18.00
N THR A 157 43.91 25.41 16.95
CA THR A 157 44.65 24.13 17.00
C THR A 157 45.96 24.19 17.77
N HIS A 158 46.69 25.31 17.67
CA HIS A 158 47.98 25.52 18.34
C HIS A 158 47.87 25.83 19.85
N LEU A 159 46.66 26.08 20.37
CA LEU A 159 46.36 26.18 21.81
C LEU A 159 45.49 25.03 22.33
N HIS A 160 45.04 24.10 21.47
CA HIS A 160 44.16 23.00 21.84
C HIS A 160 44.70 22.19 23.03
N GLY A 161 43.87 22.04 24.07
CA GLY A 161 44.20 21.31 25.30
C GLY A 161 44.98 22.11 26.36
N LEU A 162 45.49 23.31 26.03
CA LEU A 162 46.18 24.16 27.01
C LEU A 162 45.16 24.81 27.95
N GLU A 163 45.42 24.78 29.27
CA GLU A 163 44.57 25.46 30.25
C GLU A 163 44.61 26.98 30.05
N PHE A 164 43.45 27.61 29.82
CA PHE A 164 43.34 29.05 29.55
C PHE A 164 44.06 29.93 30.59
N ARG A 165 43.96 29.59 31.88
CA ARG A 165 44.64 30.30 32.99
C ARG A 165 46.18 30.35 32.87
N SER A 166 46.77 29.40 32.15
CA SER A 166 48.23 29.28 31.97
C SER A 166 48.76 30.12 30.79
N LEU A 167 47.87 30.57 29.91
CA LEU A 167 48.23 31.33 28.71
C LEU A 167 48.74 32.73 29.06
N ARG A 168 49.51 33.29 28.13
CA ARG A 168 49.94 34.69 28.14
C ARG A 168 49.08 35.49 27.18
N GLU A 169 48.92 36.78 27.43
CA GLU A 169 48.09 37.67 26.60
C GLU A 169 48.60 37.72 25.16
N GLN A 170 49.91 37.60 24.94
CA GLN A 170 50.54 37.53 23.60
C GLN A 170 50.23 36.24 22.82
N GLN A 171 49.58 35.25 23.42
CA GLN A 171 49.13 34.03 22.73
C GLN A 171 47.67 34.14 22.25
N LEU A 172 46.85 34.96 22.91
CA LEU A 172 45.45 35.18 22.59
C LEU A 172 45.33 36.20 21.46
N THR A 173 45.53 35.75 20.23
CA THR A 173 45.62 36.63 19.05
C THR A 173 44.67 36.20 17.92
N CYS A 174 44.15 37.18 17.18
CA CYS A 174 43.22 36.95 16.06
C CYS A 174 43.94 36.97 14.70
N VAL A 175 45.06 36.24 14.59
CA VAL A 175 45.87 36.17 13.37
C VAL A 175 45.33 35.09 12.42
N ALA A 176 45.50 35.28 11.11
CA ALA A 176 45.17 34.29 10.09
C ALA A 176 46.06 33.02 10.21
N PRO A 177 45.59 31.82 9.79
CA PRO A 177 44.35 31.56 9.06
C PRO A 177 43.10 31.48 9.95
N LEU A 178 41.93 31.72 9.33
CA LEU A 178 40.63 31.44 9.91
C LEU A 178 40.43 29.92 10.07
N GLU A 179 40.56 29.41 11.29
CA GLU A 179 40.11 28.06 11.64
C GLU A 179 38.61 28.08 11.98
N LEU A 180 37.84 27.16 11.43
CA LEU A 180 36.40 27.03 11.68
C LEU A 180 36.11 25.67 12.32
N PRO A 181 35.73 25.60 13.62
CA PRO A 181 35.36 24.36 14.30
C PRO A 181 34.30 23.55 13.55
N LEU A 182 33.29 24.25 13.04
CA LEU A 182 32.30 23.73 12.11
C LEU A 182 32.43 24.48 10.79
N PHE A 183 32.57 23.74 9.69
CA PHE A 183 32.30 24.24 8.34
C PHE A 183 31.85 23.07 7.47
N GLN A 184 30.63 23.11 6.97
CA GLN A 184 29.98 22.04 6.22
C GLN A 184 29.18 22.59 5.04
N LEU A 185 29.16 21.84 3.95
CA LEU A 185 28.29 22.03 2.80
C LEU A 185 27.46 20.75 2.62
N ILE A 186 26.17 20.88 2.40
CA ILE A 186 25.23 19.78 2.17
C ILE A 186 24.50 20.06 0.85
N PRO A 187 24.47 19.12 -0.11
CA PRO A 187 25.30 17.91 -0.18
C PRO A 187 26.79 18.25 -0.39
N SER A 188 27.67 17.51 0.31
CA SER A 188 29.14 17.69 0.23
C SER A 188 29.79 16.98 -0.97
N GLN A 189 29.04 16.12 -1.65
CA GLN A 189 29.51 15.28 -2.76
C GLN A 189 28.90 15.75 -4.08
N ARG A 190 29.58 15.43 -5.20
CA ARG A 190 29.05 15.63 -6.55
C ARG A 190 27.62 15.07 -6.68
N GLN A 191 26.72 15.86 -7.23
CA GLN A 191 25.36 15.45 -7.56
C GLN A 191 25.19 15.25 -9.07
N VAL A 192 24.25 14.38 -9.43
CA VAL A 192 23.74 14.23 -10.80
C VAL A 192 22.24 14.43 -10.74
N VAL A 193 21.73 15.38 -11.52
CA VAL A 193 20.31 15.81 -11.51
C VAL A 193 19.79 15.90 -12.93
N PHE A 194 18.47 15.81 -13.10
CA PHE A 194 17.80 15.93 -14.39
C PHE A 194 17.27 17.35 -14.59
N ARG A 195 17.04 17.72 -15.86
CA ARG A 195 16.41 18.99 -16.21
C ARG A 195 15.02 19.09 -15.57
N GLY A 196 14.77 20.17 -14.84
CA GLY A 196 13.53 20.43 -14.10
C GLY A 196 13.54 20.03 -12.61
N ASP A 197 14.59 19.35 -12.13
CA ASP A 197 14.71 18.98 -10.71
C ASP A 197 14.78 20.21 -9.77
N ARG A 198 14.59 19.95 -8.47
CA ARG A 198 14.83 20.91 -7.38
C ARG A 198 15.87 20.35 -6.41
N LEU A 199 16.94 21.09 -6.15
CA LEU A 199 18.02 20.73 -5.23
C LEU A 199 18.25 21.86 -4.21
N PRO A 200 17.93 21.67 -2.93
CA PRO A 200 18.41 22.54 -1.86
C PRO A 200 19.88 22.21 -1.55
N LEU A 201 20.68 23.26 -1.37
CA LEU A 201 22.01 23.21 -0.78
C LEU A 201 22.03 24.04 0.50
N GLN A 202 22.63 23.53 1.56
CA GLN A 202 22.76 24.20 2.85
C GLN A 202 24.25 24.33 3.20
N CYS A 203 24.67 25.53 3.60
CA CYS A 203 26.03 25.80 4.06
C CYS A 203 26.00 26.28 5.51
N THR A 204 26.78 25.63 6.37
CA THR A 204 26.84 25.90 7.81
C THR A 204 28.28 26.13 8.24
N ALA A 205 28.55 27.21 8.96
CA ALA A 205 29.87 27.53 9.52
C ALA A 205 29.80 27.98 10.98
N SER A 206 30.90 27.90 11.72
CA SER A 206 31.02 28.51 13.04
C SER A 206 30.91 30.03 12.96
N TYR A 207 30.12 30.62 13.85
CA TYR A 207 30.07 32.06 14.08
C TYR A 207 31.04 32.38 15.24
N LEU A 208 32.08 33.14 14.92
CA LEU A 208 33.17 33.50 15.84
C LEU A 208 33.26 35.02 16.07
N ASP A 209 32.86 35.82 15.08
CA ASP A 209 32.91 37.28 15.10
C ASP A 209 31.94 37.89 14.07
N GLU A 210 31.58 39.16 14.24
CA GLU A 210 30.60 39.86 13.40
C GLU A 210 31.06 40.16 11.96
N SER A 211 32.32 39.87 11.59
CA SER A 211 32.80 40.00 10.21
C SER A 211 32.51 38.76 9.35
N ILE A 212 32.09 37.65 9.95
CA ILE A 212 31.79 36.41 9.21
C ILE A 212 30.56 36.59 8.31
N ARG A 213 30.74 36.33 7.01
CA ARG A 213 29.64 36.28 6.02
C ARG A 213 29.74 34.99 5.21
N LEU A 214 28.58 34.42 4.87
CA LEU A 214 28.46 33.34 3.90
C LEU A 214 28.13 33.95 2.53
N GLN A 215 28.74 33.41 1.47
CA GLN A 215 28.47 33.79 0.08
C GLN A 215 28.42 32.54 -0.79
N TRP A 216 27.45 32.49 -1.71
CA TRP A 216 27.38 31.43 -2.71
C TRP A 216 28.04 31.87 -4.01
N SER A 217 28.65 30.91 -4.71
CA SER A 217 29.24 31.13 -6.02
C SER A 217 29.08 29.92 -6.94
N HIS A 218 28.91 30.17 -8.23
CA HIS A 218 28.79 29.19 -9.29
C HIS A 218 29.88 29.43 -10.33
N ASN A 219 30.68 28.39 -10.62
CA ASN A 219 31.85 28.45 -11.51
C ASN A 219 32.77 29.67 -11.22
N GLY A 220 32.96 29.97 -9.93
CA GLY A 220 33.80 31.08 -9.44
C GLY A 220 33.17 32.47 -9.48
N ARG A 221 31.90 32.62 -9.91
CA ARG A 221 31.16 33.90 -9.91
C ARG A 221 30.21 33.97 -8.70
N PRO A 222 30.12 35.10 -7.98
CA PRO A 222 29.17 35.23 -6.87
C PRO A 222 27.72 35.14 -7.38
N VAL A 223 26.87 34.49 -6.61
CA VAL A 223 25.47 34.24 -6.92
C VAL A 223 24.57 35.02 -5.95
N SER A 224 23.48 35.54 -6.49
CA SER A 224 22.39 36.20 -5.77
C SER A 224 21.06 35.63 -6.26
N THR A 225 19.98 35.89 -5.52
CA THR A 225 18.62 35.42 -5.87
C THR A 225 18.17 35.93 -7.23
N GLN A 226 17.76 35.00 -8.08
CA GLN A 226 17.29 35.17 -9.45
C GLN A 226 16.12 34.20 -9.70
N GLU A 227 14.90 34.64 -9.41
CA GLU A 227 13.70 33.80 -9.55
C GLU A 227 13.52 33.25 -10.98
N GLN A 228 13.87 34.05 -12.00
CA GLN A 228 13.74 33.69 -13.42
C GLN A 228 14.67 32.54 -13.87
N SER A 229 15.82 32.36 -13.22
CA SER A 229 16.74 31.24 -13.45
C SER A 229 16.56 30.12 -12.42
N GLY A 230 15.57 30.24 -11.53
CA GLY A 230 15.26 29.25 -10.50
C GLY A 230 16.24 29.21 -9.34
N VAL A 231 17.09 30.23 -9.19
CA VAL A 231 18.16 30.27 -8.18
C VAL A 231 17.72 31.16 -7.02
N LEU A 232 17.41 30.57 -5.87
CA LEU A 232 17.02 31.29 -4.66
C LEU A 232 18.11 31.17 -3.59
N VAL A 233 18.68 32.30 -3.14
CA VAL A 233 19.56 32.36 -1.97
C VAL A 233 18.76 32.90 -0.79
N GLU A 234 18.77 32.18 0.32
CA GLU A 234 18.17 32.63 1.58
C GLU A 234 19.19 33.37 2.46
N ASP A 235 18.70 34.36 3.21
CA ASP A 235 19.50 35.18 4.12
C ASP A 235 20.24 34.31 5.17
N SER A 236 21.40 34.79 5.62
CA SER A 236 22.22 34.05 6.57
C SER A 236 21.66 34.15 7.99
N ILE A 237 21.19 33.03 8.54
CA ILE A 237 20.64 32.92 9.89
C ILE A 237 21.76 32.54 10.87
N VAL A 238 21.91 33.29 11.96
CA VAL A 238 22.82 32.97 13.07
C VAL A 238 22.06 32.21 14.16
N HIS A 239 22.53 31.02 14.51
CA HIS A 239 21.94 30.14 15.53
C HIS A 239 22.79 30.16 16.80
N ASP A 240 22.12 30.38 17.94
CA ASP A 240 22.70 30.39 19.30
C ASP A 240 24.02 31.18 19.42
N CYS A 241 24.20 32.23 18.60
CA CYS A 241 25.43 33.04 18.50
C CYS A 241 26.72 32.26 18.17
N CYS A 242 26.64 30.99 17.77
CA CYS A 242 27.79 30.09 17.62
C CYS A 242 27.90 29.44 16.24
N GLN A 243 26.82 29.46 15.45
CA GLN A 243 26.78 28.92 14.09
C GLN A 243 26.04 29.88 13.17
N VAL A 244 26.37 29.87 11.88
CA VAL A 244 25.67 30.61 10.83
C VAL A 244 25.34 29.68 9.67
N THR A 245 24.11 29.75 9.16
CA THR A 245 23.59 28.94 8.04
C THR A 245 23.09 29.83 6.91
N SER A 246 23.34 29.46 5.67
CA SER A 246 22.64 29.99 4.50
C SER A 246 22.20 28.83 3.61
N GLU A 247 21.02 28.96 3.02
CA GLU A 247 20.47 27.98 2.07
C GLU A 247 20.43 28.57 0.66
N LEU A 248 20.62 27.68 -0.31
CA LEU A 248 20.60 27.95 -1.74
C LEU A 248 19.69 26.90 -2.37
N ILE A 249 18.54 27.31 -2.87
CA ILE A 249 17.53 26.43 -3.46
C ILE A 249 17.57 26.61 -4.97
N LEU A 250 18.10 25.61 -5.67
CA LEU A 250 18.01 25.51 -7.12
C LEU A 250 16.68 24.82 -7.47
N SER A 251 15.85 25.46 -8.28
CA SER A 251 14.51 25.00 -8.66
C SER A 251 14.36 25.02 -10.18
N ASN A 252 13.67 24.03 -10.76
CA ASN A 252 13.54 23.89 -12.22
C ASN A 252 14.91 23.91 -12.93
N ILE A 253 15.84 23.09 -12.44
CA ILE A 253 17.26 23.12 -12.82
C ILE A 253 17.42 22.96 -14.34
N ASP A 254 18.18 23.87 -14.96
CA ASP A 254 18.55 23.80 -16.38
C ASP A 254 20.06 23.56 -16.55
N ILE A 255 20.46 23.15 -17.75
CA ILE A 255 21.83 22.76 -18.16
C ILE A 255 22.85 23.84 -17.78
N GLY A 256 22.47 25.12 -17.89
CA GLY A 256 23.30 26.26 -17.52
C GLY A 256 23.69 26.35 -16.04
N LEU A 257 23.03 25.61 -15.14
CA LEU A 257 23.39 25.52 -13.72
C LEU A 257 24.42 24.41 -13.42
N SER A 258 24.85 23.64 -14.43
CA SER A 258 25.90 22.62 -14.26
C SER A 258 27.26 23.25 -13.92
N GLY A 259 28.13 22.49 -13.26
CA GLY A 259 29.48 22.90 -12.87
C GLY A 259 29.67 22.99 -11.36
N HIS A 260 30.63 23.80 -10.92
CA HIS A 260 31.01 23.87 -9.52
C HIS A 260 30.18 24.90 -8.74
N TRP A 261 29.61 24.45 -7.63
CA TRP A 261 28.90 25.28 -6.65
C TRP A 261 29.70 25.33 -5.36
N THR A 262 29.97 26.55 -4.90
CA THR A 262 30.92 26.83 -3.82
C THR A 262 30.28 27.75 -2.79
N CYS A 263 30.25 27.30 -1.54
CA CYS A 263 30.03 28.17 -0.40
C CYS A 263 31.38 28.74 0.06
N LEU A 264 31.44 30.07 0.17
CA LEU A 264 32.57 30.85 0.63
C LEU A 264 32.22 31.48 1.98
N VAL A 265 33.05 31.23 2.99
CA VAL A 265 33.07 31.96 4.26
C VAL A 265 34.12 33.05 4.14
N THR A 266 33.73 34.30 4.34
CA THR A 266 34.66 35.44 4.42
C THR A 266 34.69 36.01 5.83
N SER A 267 35.87 36.33 6.35
CA SER A 267 36.10 36.98 7.65
C SER A 267 37.25 37.99 7.54
N SER A 268 37.33 38.93 8.48
CA SER A 268 38.52 39.74 8.75
C SER A 268 39.80 38.90 8.91
N ARG A 269 39.69 37.64 9.35
CA ARG A 269 40.80 36.67 9.51
C ARG A 269 41.15 35.88 8.24
N GLY A 270 40.50 36.19 7.12
CA GLY A 270 40.68 35.50 5.83
C GLY A 270 39.46 34.68 5.41
N ASN A 271 39.62 33.94 4.32
CA ASN A 271 38.52 33.26 3.63
C ASN A 271 38.72 31.73 3.64
N SER A 272 37.62 30.99 3.75
CA SER A 272 37.58 29.53 3.64
C SER A 272 36.44 29.12 2.73
N SER A 273 36.59 28.05 1.93
CA SER A 273 35.54 27.64 0.98
C SER A 273 35.36 26.13 0.90
N ARG A 274 34.15 25.70 0.53
CA ARG A 274 33.82 24.32 0.17
C ARG A 274 33.05 24.29 -1.12
N SER A 275 33.41 23.36 -1.99
CA SER A 275 32.88 23.24 -3.35
C SER A 275 32.36 21.83 -3.60
N MET A 276 31.31 21.71 -4.39
CA MET A 276 30.80 20.47 -4.95
C MET A 276 30.50 20.66 -6.45
N GLU A 277 30.20 19.58 -7.18
CA GLU A 277 29.88 19.62 -8.61
C GLU A 277 28.43 19.19 -8.84
N ILE A 278 27.67 19.94 -9.64
CA ILE A 278 26.36 19.52 -10.17
C ILE A 278 26.52 19.18 -11.65
N VAL A 279 26.16 17.96 -12.01
CA VAL A 279 26.03 17.52 -13.41
C VAL A 279 24.55 17.45 -13.76
N VAL A 280 24.11 18.30 -14.70
CA VAL A 280 22.72 18.33 -15.17
C VAL A 280 22.58 17.50 -16.45
N LEU A 281 21.56 16.63 -16.51
CA LEU A 281 21.25 15.80 -17.67
C LEU A 281 20.02 16.33 -18.43
N GLU A 282 20.17 16.57 -19.73
CA GLU A 282 19.12 17.12 -20.60
C GLU A 282 17.86 16.25 -20.64
N THR A 283 18.05 14.93 -20.72
CA THR A 283 16.95 13.98 -20.84
C THR A 283 16.38 13.67 -19.47
N SER A 284 15.30 14.38 -19.12
CA SER A 284 14.27 13.82 -18.25
C SER A 284 13.74 12.54 -18.91
N ALA A 285 14.37 11.41 -18.59
CA ALA A 285 14.07 10.15 -19.26
C ALA A 285 12.58 9.79 -19.08
N PRO A 286 11.90 9.25 -20.10
CA PRO A 286 10.52 8.83 -19.91
C PRO A 286 10.45 7.72 -18.85
N TYR A 287 9.41 7.77 -18.01
CA TYR A 287 9.17 6.80 -16.95
C TYR A 287 7.73 6.34 -17.00
N CYS A 288 7.50 5.04 -16.82
CA CYS A 288 6.19 4.54 -16.47
C CYS A 288 5.82 4.95 -15.04
N PRO A 289 4.59 5.42 -14.79
CA PRO A 289 4.13 5.81 -13.46
C PRO A 289 4.11 4.60 -12.51
N ALA A 290 4.18 4.86 -11.21
CA ALA A 290 3.95 3.80 -10.23
C ALA A 290 2.46 3.39 -10.28
N GLU A 291 2.20 2.10 -10.41
CA GLU A 291 0.85 1.56 -10.67
C GLU A 291 0.57 0.35 -9.77
N ARG A 292 -0.68 0.19 -9.34
CA ARG A 292 -1.15 -0.97 -8.57
C ARG A 292 -2.13 -1.79 -9.41
N VAL A 293 -1.72 -2.99 -9.79
CA VAL A 293 -2.53 -3.92 -10.59
C VAL A 293 -2.99 -5.06 -9.70
N THR A 294 -4.31 -5.22 -9.57
CA THR A 294 -4.94 -6.35 -8.86
C THR A 294 -5.60 -7.28 -9.86
N ASN A 295 -5.20 -8.56 -9.85
CA ASN A 295 -5.76 -9.59 -10.73
C ASN A 295 -5.84 -10.92 -9.97
N ASN A 296 -6.32 -11.99 -10.63
CA ASN A 296 -6.46 -13.30 -9.97
C ASN A 296 -5.14 -14.00 -9.61
N LYS A 297 -3.99 -13.36 -9.85
CA LYS A 297 -2.65 -13.78 -9.38
C LYS A 297 -2.15 -12.99 -8.16
N GLY A 298 -2.80 -11.89 -7.79
CA GLY A 298 -2.49 -11.10 -6.58
C GLY A 298 -2.57 -9.58 -6.75
N ASP A 299 -2.06 -8.88 -5.74
CA ASP A 299 -1.85 -7.41 -5.70
C ASP A 299 -0.38 -7.10 -6.05
N PHE A 300 -0.16 -6.45 -7.20
CA PHE A 300 1.18 -6.12 -7.71
C PHE A 300 1.38 -4.61 -7.75
N ARG A 301 2.40 -4.11 -7.05
CA ARG A 301 2.72 -2.69 -6.93
C ARG A 301 3.99 -2.38 -7.70
N TRP A 302 3.81 -1.88 -8.92
CA TRP A 302 4.90 -1.53 -9.82
C TRP A 302 5.49 -0.18 -9.44
N PRO A 303 6.80 -0.08 -9.13
CA PRO A 303 7.45 1.20 -8.89
C PRO A 303 7.58 2.01 -10.18
N ARG A 304 7.82 3.32 -10.07
CA ARG A 304 8.19 4.16 -11.21
C ARG A 304 9.41 3.54 -11.91
N THR A 305 9.26 3.23 -13.19
CA THR A 305 10.22 2.41 -13.97
C THR A 305 10.67 3.16 -15.22
N LEU A 306 11.95 3.07 -15.56
CA LEU A 306 12.53 3.74 -16.73
C LEU A 306 11.97 3.17 -18.04
N ALA A 307 11.71 4.03 -19.02
CA ALA A 307 11.32 3.65 -20.36
C ALA A 307 12.29 2.67 -21.02
N GLY A 308 11.73 1.67 -21.70
CA GLY A 308 12.46 0.58 -22.35
C GLY A 308 12.95 -0.54 -21.41
N ILE A 309 12.75 -0.43 -20.09
CA ILE A 309 13.11 -1.49 -19.13
C ILE A 309 11.93 -2.45 -18.89
N LEU A 310 12.26 -3.74 -18.75
CA LEU A 310 11.34 -4.77 -18.30
C LEU A 310 11.46 -4.91 -16.78
N ALA A 311 10.40 -4.53 -16.06
CA ALA A 311 10.33 -4.61 -14.61
C ALA A 311 9.90 -6.02 -14.17
N PHE A 312 10.38 -6.46 -13.00
CA PHE A 312 10.03 -7.73 -12.39
C PHE A 312 9.54 -7.53 -10.95
N LEU A 313 8.55 -8.30 -10.53
CA LEU A 313 8.15 -8.44 -9.13
C LEU A 313 8.12 -9.93 -8.73
N PRO A 314 8.62 -10.31 -7.55
CA PRO A 314 8.45 -11.68 -7.05
C PRO A 314 6.96 -11.96 -6.82
N CYS A 315 6.50 -13.15 -7.20
CA CYS A 315 5.19 -13.64 -6.78
C CYS A 315 5.19 -13.81 -5.25
N LEU A 316 4.06 -13.53 -4.58
CA LEU A 316 3.95 -13.64 -3.13
C LEU A 316 4.31 -15.06 -2.63
N PRO A 317 5.20 -15.19 -1.61
CA PRO A 317 5.58 -16.50 -1.06
C PRO A 317 4.39 -17.18 -0.39
N HIS A 318 4.27 -18.49 -0.58
CA HIS A 318 3.11 -19.24 -0.09
C HIS A 318 3.24 -19.53 1.40
N SER A 319 2.36 -18.95 2.21
CA SER A 319 2.40 -19.05 3.67
C SER A 319 1.70 -20.30 4.22
N PHE A 320 2.11 -21.50 3.79
CA PHE A 320 1.79 -22.78 4.47
C PHE A 320 2.75 -23.90 4.07
N GLY A 321 3.28 -24.63 5.07
CA GLY A 321 4.05 -25.86 4.89
C GLY A 321 5.56 -25.66 4.68
N SER A 322 6.38 -26.30 5.52
CA SER A 322 7.83 -26.16 5.52
C SER A 322 8.56 -27.29 4.79
N SER A 323 9.55 -26.96 3.97
CA SER A 323 10.78 -27.76 3.88
C SER A 323 11.98 -26.88 3.47
N GLN A 324 13.02 -26.86 4.31
CA GLN A 324 14.35 -26.38 3.91
C GLN A 324 15.00 -27.48 3.07
N HIS A 325 15.04 -27.34 1.74
CA HIS A 325 15.88 -28.19 0.88
C HIS A 325 16.60 -27.36 -0.19
N SER A 326 17.91 -27.56 -0.28
CA SER A 326 18.84 -26.68 -0.97
C SER A 326 19.03 -27.06 -2.44
N SER A 327 18.14 -26.55 -3.29
CA SER A 327 18.49 -26.18 -4.66
C SER A 327 17.63 -24.98 -5.03
N ALA A 328 18.23 -23.85 -5.37
CA ALA A 328 17.49 -22.58 -5.52
C ALA A 328 16.46 -22.70 -6.66
N PRO A 329 15.14 -22.76 -6.37
CA PRO A 329 14.14 -22.72 -7.42
C PRO A 329 14.22 -21.32 -8.03
N ARG A 330 14.15 -21.21 -9.37
CA ARG A 330 14.01 -19.89 -10.00
C ARG A 330 12.80 -19.20 -9.39
N GLU A 331 13.06 -18.10 -8.68
CA GLU A 331 12.02 -17.26 -8.08
C GLU A 331 10.98 -16.92 -9.14
N LYS A 332 9.75 -17.39 -8.93
CA LYS A 332 8.62 -17.12 -9.83
C LYS A 332 8.35 -15.62 -9.79
N LYS A 333 8.35 -14.98 -10.97
CA LYS A 333 8.21 -13.53 -11.09
C LYS A 333 7.10 -13.19 -12.08
N ALA A 334 6.32 -12.17 -11.72
CA ALA A 334 5.56 -11.41 -12.69
C ALA A 334 6.49 -10.39 -13.36
N TRP A 335 6.22 -10.03 -14.61
CA TRP A 335 6.94 -8.95 -15.28
C TRP A 335 6.02 -8.05 -16.09
N ARG A 336 6.42 -6.78 -16.26
CA ARG A 336 5.78 -5.80 -17.14
C ARG A 336 6.84 -5.01 -17.88
N ARG A 337 6.63 -4.73 -19.17
CA ARG A 337 7.51 -3.86 -19.95
C ARG A 337 7.06 -2.42 -19.85
N CYS A 338 7.97 -1.53 -19.45
CA CYS A 338 7.82 -0.11 -19.71
C CYS A 338 8.27 0.19 -21.14
N ASP A 339 7.42 0.77 -21.97
CA ASP A 339 7.76 1.07 -23.37
C ASP A 339 8.72 2.27 -23.51
N ARG A 340 9.08 2.65 -24.74
CA ARG A 340 9.99 3.79 -24.98
C ARG A 340 9.35 5.17 -24.79
N ALA A 341 8.03 5.25 -24.67
CA ALA A 341 7.27 6.47 -24.46
C ALA A 341 6.91 6.73 -22.99
N GLY A 342 7.12 5.75 -22.10
CA GLY A 342 6.78 5.84 -20.68
C GLY A 342 5.41 5.24 -20.33
N HIS A 343 4.89 4.32 -21.13
CA HIS A 343 3.63 3.62 -20.86
C HIS A 343 3.88 2.15 -20.51
N TRP A 344 3.10 1.63 -19.56
CA TRP A 344 3.09 0.19 -19.28
C TRP A 344 2.46 -0.56 -20.45
N ALA A 345 3.16 -1.56 -20.97
CA ALA A 345 2.78 -2.36 -22.13
C ALA A 345 2.61 -3.83 -21.72
N GLU A 346 3.22 -4.77 -22.47
CA GLU A 346 3.16 -6.22 -22.24
C GLU A 346 3.39 -6.61 -20.78
N GLU A 347 2.58 -7.56 -20.31
CA GLU A 347 2.56 -8.07 -18.95
C GLU A 347 2.41 -9.59 -18.90
N ASP A 348 3.03 -10.22 -17.89
CA ASP A 348 3.00 -11.65 -17.65
C ASP A 348 2.91 -11.94 -16.15
N TYR A 349 1.87 -12.69 -15.80
CA TYR A 349 1.61 -13.18 -14.44
C TYR A 349 1.50 -14.73 -14.39
N THR A 350 1.82 -15.42 -15.50
CA THR A 350 1.61 -16.87 -15.67
C THR A 350 2.39 -17.72 -14.66
N GLN A 351 3.58 -17.24 -14.26
CA GLN A 351 4.43 -17.90 -13.26
C GLN A 351 3.84 -17.88 -11.85
N CYS A 352 2.95 -16.91 -11.55
CA CYS A 352 2.34 -16.78 -10.23
C CYS A 352 1.17 -17.76 -10.05
N ALA A 353 1.03 -18.25 -8.81
CA ALA A 353 -0.16 -19.01 -8.41
C ALA A 353 -1.40 -18.09 -8.38
N TYR A 354 -2.59 -18.69 -8.40
CA TYR A 354 -3.82 -17.92 -8.18
C TYR A 354 -3.89 -17.40 -6.74
N ALA A 355 -4.50 -16.23 -6.55
CA ALA A 355 -4.62 -15.56 -5.26
C ALA A 355 -5.63 -16.26 -4.35
N SER A 356 -6.84 -16.54 -4.87
CA SER A 356 -7.87 -17.30 -4.16
C SER A 356 -7.43 -18.76 -3.97
N GLU A 357 -7.69 -19.31 -2.78
CA GLU A 357 -7.37 -20.71 -2.47
C GLU A 357 -8.26 -21.67 -3.27
N PHE A 358 -9.51 -21.29 -3.51
CA PHE A 358 -10.45 -22.08 -4.30
C PHE A 358 -9.92 -22.33 -5.71
N THR A 359 -9.47 -21.26 -6.38
CA THR A 359 -8.90 -21.31 -7.73
C THR A 359 -7.61 -22.12 -7.79
N ARG A 360 -6.76 -22.09 -6.75
CA ARG A 360 -5.55 -22.94 -6.68
C ARG A 360 -5.91 -24.43 -6.65
N VAL A 361 -6.85 -24.83 -5.81
CA VAL A 361 -7.26 -26.25 -5.69
C VAL A 361 -7.99 -26.70 -6.95
N LEU A 362 -8.95 -25.92 -7.46
CA LEU A 362 -9.67 -26.23 -8.69
C LEU A 362 -8.75 -26.34 -9.91
N TYR A 363 -7.74 -25.48 -10.01
CA TYR A 363 -6.71 -25.59 -11.05
C TYR A 363 -5.93 -26.90 -10.95
N GLN A 364 -5.48 -27.31 -9.75
CA GLN A 364 -4.81 -28.59 -9.54
C GLN A 364 -5.70 -29.78 -9.91
N LEU A 365 -6.96 -29.80 -9.46
CA LEU A 365 -7.94 -30.84 -9.83
C LEU A 365 -8.18 -30.89 -11.35
N SER A 366 -8.24 -29.72 -12.01
CA SER A 366 -8.45 -29.63 -13.47
C SER A 366 -7.30 -30.23 -14.29
N GLN A 367 -6.07 -30.25 -13.75
CA GLN A 367 -4.89 -30.83 -14.40
C GLN A 367 -4.77 -32.35 -14.22
N MET A 368 -5.50 -32.95 -13.28
CA MET A 368 -5.39 -34.39 -13.02
C MET A 368 -5.81 -35.22 -14.23
N ALA A 369 -5.08 -36.30 -14.51
CA ALA A 369 -5.48 -37.30 -15.50
C ALA A 369 -6.69 -38.09 -14.95
N ILE A 370 -7.77 -38.17 -15.74
CA ILE A 370 -9.02 -38.83 -15.33
C ILE A 370 -9.16 -40.14 -16.11
N ASN A 371 -9.41 -41.23 -15.39
CA ASN A 371 -9.60 -42.58 -15.90
C ASN A 371 -10.72 -43.29 -15.13
N VAL A 372 -11.06 -44.52 -15.53
CA VAL A 372 -12.17 -45.29 -14.93
C VAL A 372 -11.95 -45.55 -13.43
N THR A 373 -10.71 -45.69 -12.96
CA THR A 373 -10.42 -46.04 -11.55
C THR A 373 -10.36 -44.83 -10.61
N ASN A 374 -10.20 -43.59 -11.12
CA ASN A 374 -10.15 -42.39 -10.28
C ASN A 374 -11.32 -41.40 -10.49
N ALA A 375 -12.12 -41.54 -11.55
CA ALA A 375 -13.21 -40.61 -11.87
C ALA A 375 -14.23 -40.46 -10.72
N GLN A 376 -14.64 -41.57 -10.08
CA GLN A 376 -15.60 -41.55 -8.98
C GLN A 376 -15.05 -40.81 -7.74
N ALA A 377 -13.80 -41.08 -7.35
CA ALA A 377 -13.15 -40.42 -6.22
C ALA A 377 -12.95 -38.91 -6.47
N LEU A 378 -12.58 -38.53 -7.69
CA LEU A 378 -12.47 -37.12 -8.08
C LEU A 378 -13.84 -36.42 -8.09
N ALA A 379 -14.90 -37.09 -8.54
CA ALA A 379 -16.25 -36.56 -8.53
C ALA A 379 -16.80 -36.37 -7.10
N GLN A 380 -16.54 -37.32 -6.21
CA GLN A 380 -16.81 -37.19 -4.77
C GLN A 380 -16.07 -35.99 -4.16
N GLN A 381 -14.77 -35.87 -4.43
CA GLN A 381 -13.95 -34.75 -3.96
C GLN A 381 -14.46 -33.41 -4.50
N LEU A 382 -14.82 -33.33 -5.78
CA LEU A 382 -15.32 -32.09 -6.40
C LEU A 382 -16.73 -31.72 -5.92
N SER A 383 -17.62 -32.69 -5.68
CA SER A 383 -18.94 -32.46 -5.08
C SER A 383 -18.81 -31.93 -3.65
N ALA A 384 -17.98 -32.59 -2.82
CA ALA A 384 -17.67 -32.10 -1.47
C ALA A 384 -17.03 -30.71 -1.47
N PHE A 385 -16.14 -30.41 -2.42
CA PHE A 385 -15.50 -29.10 -2.55
C PHE A 385 -16.48 -28.00 -2.98
N THR A 386 -17.32 -28.27 -3.99
CA THR A 386 -18.30 -27.32 -4.53
C THR A 386 -19.48 -27.06 -3.59
N SER A 387 -19.68 -27.85 -2.53
CA SER A 387 -20.66 -27.52 -1.46
C SER A 387 -20.48 -26.10 -0.88
N ARG A 388 -19.28 -25.51 -1.01
CA ARG A 388 -18.94 -24.14 -0.60
C ARG A 388 -18.92 -23.12 -1.75
N ALA A 389 -19.52 -23.41 -2.90
CA ALA A 389 -19.46 -22.57 -4.11
C ALA A 389 -20.03 -21.15 -3.92
N ALA A 390 -20.85 -20.91 -2.90
CA ALA A 390 -21.25 -19.56 -2.48
C ALA A 390 -20.09 -18.65 -2.02
N LEU A 391 -18.87 -19.20 -1.87
CA LEU A 391 -17.63 -18.49 -1.54
C LEU A 391 -16.69 -18.32 -2.74
N PHE A 392 -17.08 -18.71 -3.96
CA PHE A 392 -16.23 -18.58 -5.15
C PHE A 392 -16.24 -17.13 -5.68
N ASP A 393 -15.06 -16.53 -5.74
CA ASP A 393 -14.84 -15.11 -6.06
C ASP A 393 -14.20 -14.88 -7.44
N ASP A 394 -13.54 -15.88 -8.03
CA ASP A 394 -12.99 -15.81 -9.40
C ASP A 394 -13.91 -16.52 -10.42
N LYS A 395 -14.13 -15.89 -11.58
CA LYS A 395 -14.75 -16.52 -12.76
C LYS A 395 -14.05 -17.83 -13.14
N MET A 396 -12.75 -17.94 -12.87
CA MET A 396 -11.97 -19.15 -13.13
C MET A 396 -12.43 -20.36 -12.32
N ASP A 397 -12.99 -20.19 -11.12
CA ASP A 397 -13.49 -21.30 -10.31
C ASP A 397 -14.61 -22.05 -11.05
N VAL A 398 -15.58 -21.28 -11.56
CA VAL A 398 -16.71 -21.79 -12.37
C VAL A 398 -16.20 -22.47 -13.64
N ILE A 399 -15.20 -21.89 -14.31
CA ILE A 399 -14.60 -22.43 -15.54
C ILE A 399 -13.88 -23.76 -15.28
N PHE A 400 -13.13 -23.89 -14.18
CA PHE A 400 -12.43 -25.13 -13.83
C PHE A 400 -13.40 -26.22 -13.39
N VAL A 401 -14.43 -25.92 -12.59
CA VAL A 401 -15.48 -26.90 -12.23
C VAL A 401 -16.18 -27.42 -13.50
N THR A 402 -16.59 -26.51 -14.39
CA THR A 402 -17.21 -26.87 -15.69
C THR A 402 -16.31 -27.82 -16.49
N HIS A 403 -15.02 -27.52 -16.59
CA HIS A 403 -14.08 -28.33 -17.36
C HIS A 403 -13.88 -29.72 -16.76
N ILE A 404 -13.90 -29.87 -15.43
CA ILE A 404 -13.81 -31.18 -14.79
C ILE A 404 -15.11 -31.97 -15.02
N MET A 405 -16.29 -31.34 -14.91
CA MET A 405 -17.59 -31.98 -15.20
C MET A 405 -17.63 -32.57 -16.63
N GLU A 406 -17.21 -31.81 -17.65
CA GLU A 406 -17.15 -32.29 -19.04
C GLU A 406 -16.22 -33.50 -19.24
N ARG A 407 -15.18 -33.62 -18.41
CA ARG A 407 -14.22 -34.74 -18.47
C ARG A 407 -14.74 -35.95 -17.70
N LEU A 408 -15.45 -35.76 -16.59
CA LEU A 408 -16.12 -36.81 -15.82
C LEU A 408 -17.29 -37.43 -16.61
N LEU A 409 -18.09 -36.60 -17.31
CA LEU A 409 -19.23 -37.02 -18.13
C LEU A 409 -18.91 -38.16 -19.12
N ARG A 410 -17.65 -38.25 -19.58
CA ARG A 410 -17.15 -39.26 -20.52
C ARG A 410 -17.00 -40.68 -19.93
N PHE A 411 -17.32 -40.87 -18.65
CA PHE A 411 -17.25 -42.15 -17.95
C PHE A 411 -18.58 -42.55 -17.29
N VAL A 412 -19.66 -41.77 -17.48
CA VAL A 412 -21.00 -42.05 -16.95
C VAL A 412 -21.61 -43.32 -17.57
N ASP A 413 -21.17 -43.69 -18.78
CA ASP A 413 -21.47 -44.96 -19.44
C ASP A 413 -20.92 -46.20 -18.70
N ARG A 414 -19.96 -46.01 -17.79
CA ARG A 414 -19.20 -47.07 -17.09
C ARG A 414 -19.33 -47.03 -15.57
N ILE A 415 -19.72 -45.89 -15.01
CA ILE A 415 -19.76 -45.62 -13.57
C ILE A 415 -21.12 -45.01 -13.25
N GLN A 416 -22.04 -45.82 -12.73
CA GLN A 416 -23.45 -45.44 -12.54
C GLN A 416 -23.60 -44.22 -11.60
N ASP A 417 -22.87 -44.22 -10.48
CA ASP A 417 -22.89 -43.14 -9.48
C ASP A 417 -22.34 -41.79 -10.00
N LEU A 418 -21.71 -41.76 -11.19
CA LEU A 418 -21.03 -40.57 -11.67
C LEU A 418 -21.98 -39.48 -12.19
N GLY A 419 -23.16 -39.88 -12.70
CA GLY A 419 -24.23 -38.92 -13.04
C GLY A 419 -24.73 -38.17 -11.81
N ASP A 420 -24.91 -38.88 -10.70
CA ASP A 420 -25.34 -38.33 -9.42
C ASP A 420 -24.41 -37.20 -8.93
N TYR A 421 -23.10 -37.46 -8.91
CA TYR A 421 -22.13 -36.43 -8.51
C TYR A 421 -22.10 -35.24 -9.46
N ILE A 422 -22.29 -35.43 -10.78
CA ILE A 422 -22.35 -34.32 -11.75
C ILE A 422 -23.61 -33.45 -11.51
N SER A 423 -24.76 -34.07 -11.20
CA SER A 423 -25.99 -33.35 -10.80
C SER A 423 -25.79 -32.56 -9.51
N ASP A 424 -25.18 -33.16 -8.49
CA ASP A 424 -24.95 -32.51 -7.20
C ASP A 424 -23.92 -31.35 -7.32
N ILE A 425 -22.86 -31.51 -8.13
CA ILE A 425 -21.93 -30.43 -8.49
C ILE A 425 -22.66 -29.29 -9.21
N ALA A 426 -23.47 -29.59 -10.23
CA ALA A 426 -24.21 -28.57 -10.96
C ALA A 426 -25.17 -27.80 -10.03
N SER A 427 -25.89 -28.51 -9.17
CA SER A 427 -26.78 -27.94 -8.15
C SER A 427 -26.03 -27.04 -7.16
N ASN A 428 -24.81 -27.41 -6.75
CA ASN A 428 -23.96 -26.57 -5.91
C ASN A 428 -23.53 -25.28 -6.62
N MET A 429 -23.16 -25.37 -7.91
CA MET A 429 -22.71 -24.21 -8.69
C MET A 429 -23.80 -23.14 -8.92
N MET A 430 -25.07 -23.47 -8.72
CA MET A 430 -26.18 -22.50 -8.70
C MET A 430 -26.18 -21.57 -7.48
N GLN A 431 -25.27 -21.77 -6.51
CA GLN A 431 -25.11 -20.90 -5.33
C GLN A 431 -24.02 -19.83 -5.48
N VAL A 432 -23.23 -19.86 -6.57
CA VAL A 432 -22.23 -18.84 -6.90
C VAL A 432 -22.90 -17.48 -7.16
N GLU A 433 -22.18 -16.38 -6.93
CA GLU A 433 -22.67 -15.03 -7.18
C GLU A 433 -23.01 -14.77 -8.66
N GLU A 434 -24.08 -14.02 -8.94
CA GLU A 434 -24.59 -13.80 -10.31
C GLU A 434 -23.56 -13.09 -11.20
N HIS A 435 -22.79 -12.14 -10.67
CA HIS A 435 -21.72 -11.46 -11.39
C HIS A 435 -20.57 -12.43 -11.79
N VAL A 436 -20.15 -13.32 -10.88
CA VAL A 436 -19.11 -14.32 -11.14
C VAL A 436 -19.58 -15.35 -12.18
N LEU A 437 -20.84 -15.80 -12.09
CA LEU A 437 -21.46 -16.67 -13.10
C LEU A 437 -21.58 -15.98 -14.47
N TRP A 438 -21.93 -14.69 -14.50
CA TRP A 438 -21.99 -13.89 -15.74
C TRP A 438 -20.61 -13.75 -16.38
N MET A 439 -19.57 -13.42 -15.60
CA MET A 439 -18.20 -13.35 -16.11
C MET A 439 -17.73 -14.70 -16.70
N ALA A 440 -17.96 -15.82 -16.00
CA ALA A 440 -17.59 -17.14 -16.46
C ALA A 440 -18.38 -17.61 -17.70
N GLN A 441 -19.66 -17.19 -17.80
CA GLN A 441 -20.49 -17.42 -18.98
C GLN A 441 -20.02 -16.61 -20.19
N ASN A 442 -19.63 -15.35 -20.01
CA ASN A 442 -19.13 -14.51 -21.09
C ASN A 442 -17.74 -14.97 -21.57
N GLU A 443 -16.86 -15.37 -20.65
CA GLU A 443 -15.50 -15.84 -20.95
C GLU A 443 -15.50 -17.19 -21.72
N ALA A 444 -16.20 -18.20 -21.19
CA ALA A 444 -16.01 -19.59 -21.57
C ALA A 444 -17.32 -20.37 -21.75
N ARG A 445 -18.48 -19.69 -21.76
CA ARG A 445 -19.83 -20.29 -21.80
C ARG A 445 -20.06 -21.33 -20.68
N ALA A 446 -19.44 -21.10 -19.52
CA ALA A 446 -19.33 -22.08 -18.44
C ALA A 446 -20.70 -22.61 -17.99
N CYS A 447 -21.64 -21.71 -17.71
CA CYS A 447 -22.99 -22.06 -17.25
C CYS A 447 -23.78 -22.85 -18.30
N THR A 448 -23.67 -22.50 -19.58
CA THR A 448 -24.27 -23.28 -20.69
C THR A 448 -23.71 -24.70 -20.75
N ARG A 449 -22.38 -24.84 -20.60
CA ARG A 449 -21.69 -26.14 -20.65
C ARG A 449 -22.01 -27.01 -19.43
N MET A 450 -22.19 -26.42 -18.24
CA MET A 450 -22.66 -27.15 -17.05
C MET A 450 -24.07 -27.72 -17.24
N VAL A 451 -25.01 -26.94 -17.81
CA VAL A 451 -26.37 -27.44 -18.14
C VAL A 451 -26.30 -28.59 -19.14
N GLN A 452 -25.53 -28.44 -20.22
CA GLN A 452 -25.30 -29.50 -21.22
C GLN A 452 -24.64 -30.77 -20.64
N CYS A 453 -23.89 -30.66 -19.54
CA CYS A 453 -23.37 -31.84 -18.84
C CYS A 453 -24.49 -32.59 -18.10
N VAL A 454 -25.44 -31.89 -17.48
CA VAL A 454 -26.57 -32.51 -16.76
C VAL A 454 -27.59 -33.11 -17.74
N GLU A 455 -27.97 -32.37 -18.78
CA GLU A 455 -28.90 -32.84 -19.83
C GLU A 455 -28.46 -34.20 -20.41
N ARG A 456 -27.16 -34.34 -20.68
CA ARG A 456 -26.57 -35.54 -21.29
C ARG A 456 -26.36 -36.73 -20.33
N ILE A 457 -26.66 -36.60 -19.03
CA ILE A 457 -26.66 -37.77 -18.13
C ILE A 457 -27.74 -38.76 -18.58
N ALA A 458 -28.91 -38.27 -18.98
CA ALA A 458 -30.02 -39.11 -19.46
C ALA A 458 -29.60 -39.97 -20.67
N ASP A 459 -29.00 -39.35 -21.70
CA ASP A 459 -28.52 -40.02 -22.92
C ASP A 459 -27.45 -41.11 -22.66
N LEU A 460 -26.65 -40.94 -21.60
CA LEU A 460 -25.48 -41.78 -21.33
C LEU A 460 -25.72 -42.88 -20.30
N ALA A 461 -26.66 -42.69 -19.37
CA ALA A 461 -26.97 -43.64 -18.30
C ALA A 461 -28.22 -44.50 -18.56
N LEU A 462 -29.13 -44.08 -19.46
CA LEU A 462 -30.24 -44.92 -19.91
C LEU A 462 -29.71 -46.06 -20.81
N THR A 463 -29.90 -47.30 -20.37
CA THR A 463 -29.49 -48.50 -21.12
C THR A 463 -30.63 -49.51 -21.16
N GLY A 464 -30.49 -50.57 -21.96
CA GLY A 464 -31.46 -51.67 -21.99
C GLY A 464 -31.73 -52.33 -20.62
N HIS A 465 -30.82 -52.17 -19.66
CA HIS A 465 -30.92 -52.67 -18.28
C HIS A 465 -31.32 -51.58 -17.25
N THR A 466 -31.20 -50.29 -17.61
CA THR A 466 -31.55 -49.12 -16.79
C THR A 466 -32.59 -48.28 -17.51
N PRO A 467 -33.87 -48.70 -17.53
CA PRO A 467 -34.91 -48.08 -18.36
C PRO A 467 -35.51 -46.79 -17.78
N VAL A 468 -35.24 -46.47 -16.51
CA VAL A 468 -35.74 -45.27 -15.82
C VAL A 468 -34.63 -44.73 -14.90
N ILE A 469 -34.48 -43.41 -14.86
CA ILE A 469 -33.57 -42.66 -13.98
C ILE A 469 -34.36 -41.50 -13.37
N SER A 470 -34.16 -41.28 -12.07
CA SER A 470 -34.78 -40.19 -11.30
C SER A 470 -33.80 -39.71 -10.24
N LYS A 471 -33.20 -38.54 -10.43
CA LYS A 471 -32.25 -37.90 -9.50
C LYS A 471 -32.80 -36.53 -9.08
N VAL A 472 -32.78 -36.27 -7.77
CA VAL A 472 -33.10 -34.97 -7.20
C VAL A 472 -31.91 -34.48 -6.39
N SER A 473 -31.38 -33.32 -6.76
CA SER A 473 -30.38 -32.52 -6.08
C SER A 473 -31.04 -31.22 -5.57
N PRO A 474 -30.47 -30.48 -4.60
CA PRO A 474 -31.15 -29.35 -3.97
C PRO A 474 -31.74 -28.26 -4.89
N ASN A 475 -31.13 -28.02 -6.06
CA ASN A 475 -31.58 -27.04 -7.05
C ASN A 475 -31.94 -27.67 -8.43
N ILE A 476 -31.87 -28.99 -8.58
CA ILE A 476 -32.01 -29.69 -9.88
C ILE A 476 -32.81 -30.98 -9.69
N ALA A 477 -33.82 -31.21 -10.52
CA ALA A 477 -34.47 -32.51 -10.68
C ALA A 477 -34.26 -33.02 -12.11
N LEU A 478 -33.91 -34.30 -12.25
CA LEU A 478 -33.66 -34.97 -13.52
C LEU A 478 -34.40 -36.31 -13.54
N GLU A 479 -35.45 -36.38 -14.36
CA GLU A 479 -36.20 -37.60 -14.64
C GLU A 479 -36.05 -37.98 -16.12
N ALA A 480 -35.76 -39.24 -16.41
CA ALA A 480 -35.60 -39.74 -17.77
C ALA A 480 -36.00 -41.22 -17.86
N PHE A 481 -36.66 -41.62 -18.95
CA PHE A 481 -37.13 -43.00 -19.14
C PHE A 481 -37.14 -43.42 -20.60
N MET A 482 -36.78 -44.69 -20.86
CA MET A 482 -36.79 -45.28 -22.20
C MET A 482 -38.17 -45.79 -22.58
N ILE A 483 -38.85 -45.04 -23.45
CA ILE A 483 -40.12 -45.46 -24.05
C ILE A 483 -39.84 -46.55 -25.09
N LYS A 484 -40.35 -47.77 -24.86
CA LYS A 484 -40.35 -48.84 -25.87
C LYS A 484 -41.59 -48.69 -26.77
N PRO A 485 -41.49 -48.81 -28.11
CA PRO A 485 -42.65 -48.69 -29.00
C PRO A 485 -43.78 -49.68 -28.68
N SER A 486 -43.45 -50.86 -28.16
CA SER A 486 -44.41 -51.91 -27.76
C SER A 486 -45.12 -51.65 -26.42
N SER A 487 -44.67 -50.67 -25.62
CA SER A 487 -45.31 -50.28 -24.35
C SER A 487 -46.02 -48.92 -24.42
N PHE A 488 -46.19 -48.36 -25.62
CA PHE A 488 -46.81 -47.05 -25.80
C PHE A 488 -48.34 -47.16 -25.92
N THR A 489 -49.05 -47.19 -24.79
CA THR A 489 -50.52 -47.11 -24.74
C THR A 489 -50.99 -45.68 -25.02
N GLY A 490 -50.89 -45.27 -26.29
CA GLY A 490 -51.26 -43.95 -26.77
C GLY A 490 -51.78 -43.96 -28.22
N LEU A 491 -52.15 -42.79 -28.73
CA LEU A 491 -52.58 -42.61 -30.11
C LEU A 491 -51.40 -42.79 -31.06
N SER A 492 -51.40 -43.89 -31.83
CA SER A 492 -50.44 -44.07 -32.92
C SER A 492 -50.92 -43.30 -34.15
N CYS A 493 -50.21 -42.24 -34.51
CA CYS A 493 -50.54 -41.36 -35.63
C CYS A 493 -49.63 -41.63 -36.83
N THR A 494 -50.21 -42.08 -37.94
CA THR A 494 -49.50 -42.19 -39.22
C THR A 494 -49.80 -40.98 -40.10
N ALA A 495 -48.76 -40.29 -40.58
CA ALA A 495 -48.87 -39.17 -41.51
C ALA A 495 -48.67 -39.68 -42.94
N LEU A 496 -49.74 -39.75 -43.74
CA LEU A 496 -49.64 -40.21 -45.12
C LEU A 496 -49.51 -39.02 -46.07
N GLN A 497 -48.32 -38.83 -46.64
CA GLN A 497 -48.11 -37.93 -47.77
C GLN A 497 -48.51 -38.66 -49.07
N ARG A 498 -49.68 -38.32 -49.63
CA ARG A 498 -50.02 -38.80 -50.99
C ARG A 498 -49.19 -38.02 -52.01
N ALA A 499 -48.32 -38.71 -52.73
CA ALA A 499 -47.76 -38.17 -53.97
C ALA A 499 -48.90 -37.90 -54.97
N PRO A 500 -48.85 -36.80 -55.75
CA PRO A 500 -49.82 -36.55 -56.81
C PRO A 500 -49.69 -37.61 -57.91
N LEU A 501 -50.80 -38.26 -58.25
CA LEU A 501 -50.85 -39.19 -59.37
C LEU A 501 -50.97 -38.41 -60.69
N THR A 502 -50.04 -38.61 -61.60
CA THR A 502 -50.26 -38.33 -63.03
C THR A 502 -51.23 -39.37 -63.63
N PRO A 503 -51.93 -39.08 -64.74
CA PRO A 503 -52.97 -39.97 -65.27
C PRO A 503 -52.49 -41.34 -65.75
N GLU A 504 -51.19 -41.50 -66.04
CA GLU A 504 -50.58 -42.74 -66.52
C GLU A 504 -49.47 -43.21 -65.55
N GLY A 505 -49.55 -44.46 -65.12
CA GLY A 505 -48.92 -44.95 -63.89
C GLY A 505 -47.47 -45.43 -64.03
N HIS A 506 -46.51 -44.51 -64.23
CA HIS A 506 -45.08 -44.81 -64.20
C HIS A 506 -44.29 -43.87 -63.26
N PRO A 507 -43.31 -44.39 -62.48
CA PRO A 507 -42.55 -43.59 -61.51
C PRO A 507 -41.40 -42.80 -62.17
N VAL A 508 -41.24 -41.54 -61.77
CA VAL A 508 -40.19 -40.62 -62.26
C VAL A 508 -38.89 -40.81 -61.46
N ARG A 509 -37.73 -40.68 -62.13
CA ARG A 509 -36.40 -40.74 -61.49
C ARG A 509 -36.00 -39.38 -60.86
N PRO A 510 -35.28 -39.36 -59.73
CA PRO A 510 -34.97 -38.12 -59.02
C PRO A 510 -33.76 -37.37 -59.61
N ALA A 511 -34.04 -36.49 -60.57
CA ALA A 511 -33.20 -35.34 -60.91
C ALA A 511 -34.12 -34.17 -61.29
N GLU A 512 -33.79 -32.95 -60.85
CA GLU A 512 -34.48 -31.70 -61.20
C GLU A 512 -36.00 -31.66 -60.93
N ALA A 513 -36.37 -31.37 -59.69
CA ALA A 513 -37.72 -30.92 -59.33
C ALA A 513 -37.65 -29.76 -58.33
N GLU A 514 -38.11 -28.58 -58.75
CA GLU A 514 -38.25 -27.42 -57.86
C GLU A 514 -39.39 -27.62 -56.84
N LYS A 515 -39.38 -26.86 -55.74
CA LYS A 515 -40.28 -27.03 -54.59
C LYS A 515 -41.78 -26.95 -54.98
N PRO A 516 -42.56 -28.03 -54.90
CA PRO A 516 -44.02 -27.93 -54.94
C PRO A 516 -44.53 -27.39 -53.59
N ALA A 517 -45.50 -26.48 -53.62
CA ALA A 517 -46.08 -25.90 -52.41
C ALA A 517 -47.04 -26.87 -51.71
N GLY A 518 -47.02 -26.88 -50.36
CA GLY A 518 -48.14 -27.32 -49.53
C GLY A 518 -48.57 -28.79 -49.65
N SER A 519 -47.67 -29.76 -49.42
CA SER A 519 -48.09 -31.16 -49.29
C SER A 519 -48.97 -31.36 -48.06
N LEU A 520 -50.27 -31.55 -48.25
CA LEU A 520 -51.22 -31.84 -47.17
C LEU A 520 -50.93 -33.23 -46.58
N LEU A 521 -50.35 -33.25 -45.38
CA LEU A 521 -50.14 -34.46 -44.59
C LEU A 521 -51.45 -34.89 -43.94
N ASN A 522 -52.05 -35.97 -44.44
CA ASN A 522 -53.21 -36.58 -43.78
C ASN A 522 -52.73 -37.44 -42.61
N PHE A 523 -52.90 -36.92 -41.40
CA PHE A 523 -52.67 -37.66 -40.16
C PHE A 523 -53.87 -38.58 -39.89
N LYS A 524 -53.62 -39.89 -39.78
CA LYS A 524 -54.60 -40.87 -39.32
C LYS A 524 -54.10 -41.50 -38.02
N CYS A 525 -54.76 -41.15 -36.92
CA CYS A 525 -54.45 -41.65 -35.59
C CYS A 525 -55.42 -42.77 -35.17
N SER A 526 -54.92 -43.78 -34.49
CA SER A 526 -55.71 -44.86 -33.90
C SER A 526 -55.27 -45.11 -32.45
N THR A 527 -56.25 -45.26 -31.56
CA THR A 527 -56.05 -45.88 -30.24
C THR A 527 -55.77 -47.37 -30.44
N ALA A 528 -54.75 -47.90 -29.75
CA ALA A 528 -54.39 -49.31 -29.84
C ALA A 528 -55.22 -50.14 -28.83
N ASP A 529 -56.43 -50.56 -29.23
CA ASP A 529 -57.27 -51.42 -28.39
C ASP A 529 -56.69 -52.84 -28.27
N THR A 530 -56.54 -53.30 -27.03
CA THR A 530 -55.79 -54.51 -26.68
C THR A 530 -56.65 -55.78 -26.70
N SER A 531 -57.05 -56.27 -27.88
CA SER A 531 -57.68 -57.60 -28.00
C SER A 531 -57.72 -58.22 -29.41
N ALA A 532 -56.56 -58.39 -30.08
CA ALA A 532 -56.46 -59.23 -31.30
C ALA A 532 -55.06 -59.85 -31.51
N PRO A 533 -54.93 -61.15 -31.82
CA PRO A 533 -53.66 -61.74 -32.25
C PRO A 533 -53.25 -61.28 -33.67
N LEU A 534 -51.99 -60.92 -33.87
CA LEU A 534 -51.43 -60.45 -35.15
C LEU A 534 -51.21 -61.59 -36.17
N LEU A 535 -52.29 -62.14 -36.72
CA LEU A 535 -52.20 -63.22 -37.72
C LEU A 535 -53.24 -63.18 -38.86
N ALA A 536 -53.65 -61.97 -39.29
CA ALA A 536 -54.46 -61.81 -40.51
C ALA A 536 -54.29 -60.42 -41.19
N GLN A 537 -53.43 -60.34 -42.21
CA GLN A 537 -53.76 -59.95 -43.60
C GLN A 537 -52.50 -59.54 -44.41
N PRO A 538 -52.50 -59.68 -45.76
CA PRO A 538 -51.25 -59.72 -46.53
C PRO A 538 -50.87 -58.40 -47.22
N GLY A 539 -49.59 -58.06 -47.15
CA GLY A 539 -48.97 -57.02 -47.97
C GLY A 539 -47.45 -57.18 -47.98
N LYS A 540 -46.85 -57.42 -49.15
CA LYS A 540 -45.39 -57.54 -49.26
C LYS A 540 -44.73 -56.18 -48.98
N MET A 541 -43.90 -56.10 -47.95
CA MET A 541 -42.81 -55.14 -47.90
C MET A 541 -41.51 -55.90 -47.61
N SER A 542 -40.52 -55.76 -48.47
CA SER A 542 -39.24 -56.48 -48.39
C SER A 542 -38.43 -56.03 -47.18
N GLN A 543 -37.74 -56.98 -46.52
CA GLN A 543 -36.67 -56.65 -45.58
C GLN A 543 -35.60 -55.83 -46.31
N ILE A 544 -35.29 -54.64 -45.78
CA ILE A 544 -34.04 -53.93 -46.03
C ILE A 544 -33.42 -53.68 -44.66
N HIS A 545 -32.43 -54.50 -44.28
CA HIS A 545 -31.57 -54.18 -43.14
C HIS A 545 -30.53 -53.15 -43.61
N SER A 546 -30.48 -52.01 -42.92
CA SER A 546 -29.42 -51.00 -43.02
C SER A 546 -29.39 -50.23 -41.69
N PRO A 547 -28.28 -50.19 -40.92
CA PRO A 547 -28.33 -49.70 -39.52
C PRO A 547 -28.50 -48.18 -39.33
N ASP A 548 -28.16 -47.36 -40.33
CA ASP A 548 -27.75 -45.98 -40.08
C ASP A 548 -28.81 -44.87 -40.30
N THR A 549 -30.09 -45.20 -40.53
CA THR A 549 -31.11 -44.22 -40.99
C THR A 549 -32.35 -44.06 -40.10
N GLN A 550 -32.28 -44.36 -38.80
CA GLN A 550 -33.37 -44.08 -37.83
C GLN A 550 -33.15 -42.85 -36.94
N ARG A 551 -32.16 -41.98 -37.23
CA ARG A 551 -31.78 -40.87 -36.34
C ARG A 551 -32.44 -39.50 -36.60
N GLU A 552 -33.26 -39.35 -37.63
CA GLU A 552 -33.77 -38.02 -38.07
C GLU A 552 -35.31 -37.85 -38.07
N LEU A 553 -36.09 -38.86 -37.63
CA LEU A 553 -37.57 -38.78 -37.65
C LEU A 553 -38.24 -38.41 -36.32
N PHE A 554 -37.45 -38.20 -35.26
CA PHE A 554 -37.88 -37.44 -34.08
C PHE A 554 -36.88 -36.31 -33.87
N SER A 555 -37.29 -35.08 -34.21
CA SER A 555 -36.61 -33.91 -33.67
C SER A 555 -36.72 -33.96 -32.15
N PRO A 556 -35.62 -33.79 -31.38
CA PRO A 556 -35.75 -33.61 -29.95
C PRO A 556 -36.64 -32.37 -29.72
N MET A 557 -37.61 -32.48 -28.81
CA MET A 557 -38.33 -31.28 -28.37
C MET A 557 -37.30 -30.30 -27.81
N THR A 558 -37.20 -29.12 -28.43
CA THR A 558 -36.34 -28.05 -27.94
C THR A 558 -36.91 -27.56 -26.62
N LEU A 559 -36.38 -28.11 -25.52
CA LEU A 559 -36.86 -27.84 -24.17
C LEU A 559 -36.67 -26.33 -23.89
N SER A 560 -37.78 -25.62 -23.93
CA SER A 560 -37.79 -24.22 -24.34
C SER A 560 -37.41 -23.30 -23.18
N ARG A 561 -36.18 -22.76 -23.24
CA ARG A 561 -35.60 -21.78 -22.29
C ARG A 561 -35.62 -22.26 -20.82
N ALA A 562 -34.60 -23.01 -20.44
CA ALA A 562 -34.16 -23.10 -19.05
C ALA A 562 -33.58 -21.75 -18.57
N ASN A 563 -34.45 -20.75 -18.33
CA ASN A 563 -34.08 -19.54 -17.61
C ASN A 563 -33.79 -19.93 -16.15
N TRP A 564 -32.55 -19.76 -15.70
CA TRP A 564 -32.18 -19.96 -14.29
C TRP A 564 -32.95 -18.97 -13.40
N LYS A 565 -33.96 -19.47 -12.69
CA LYS A 565 -34.73 -18.74 -11.67
C LYS A 565 -34.60 -19.45 -10.34
N ARG A 566 -34.27 -18.71 -9.27
CA ARG A 566 -34.48 -19.19 -7.89
C ARG A 566 -35.98 -19.28 -7.63
N THR A 567 -36.48 -20.50 -7.41
CA THR A 567 -37.79 -20.75 -6.81
C THR A 567 -37.65 -20.72 -5.29
N GLY A 568 -38.27 -19.74 -4.63
CA GLY A 568 -38.29 -19.65 -3.17
C GLY A 568 -39.44 -20.46 -2.55
N SER A 569 -39.18 -21.01 -1.36
CA SER A 569 -40.12 -21.58 -0.37
C SER A 569 -41.20 -22.57 -0.85
N VAL A 570 -41.18 -23.78 -0.29
CA VAL A 570 -42.33 -24.70 -0.31
C VAL A 570 -42.69 -25.06 1.13
N ASP A 571 -43.93 -24.79 1.51
CA ASP A 571 -44.46 -25.02 2.87
C ASP A 571 -44.54 -26.50 3.25
N ARG A 572 -44.47 -26.78 4.55
CA ARG A 572 -44.74 -28.11 5.13
C ARG A 572 -46.13 -28.15 5.78
N PRO A 573 -47.07 -29.00 5.34
CA PRO A 573 -48.22 -29.36 6.16
C PRO A 573 -47.76 -30.23 7.35
N GLY A 574 -48.40 -30.06 8.51
CA GLY A 574 -47.89 -30.58 9.79
C GLY A 574 -48.45 -31.94 10.24
N LEU A 575 -47.88 -32.43 11.35
CA LEU A 575 -48.46 -33.47 12.21
C LEU A 575 -48.43 -32.98 13.68
N GLN A 576 -49.34 -33.48 14.52
CA GLN A 576 -49.63 -32.91 15.85
C GLN A 576 -48.88 -33.58 17.03
N ARG A 577 -48.97 -32.90 18.19
CA ARG A 577 -48.55 -33.24 19.57
C ARG A 577 -47.10 -32.81 19.92
N SER A 578 -46.82 -32.26 21.11
CA SER A 578 -47.65 -32.01 22.32
C SER A 578 -47.26 -30.72 23.07
N VAL A 579 -48.10 -30.30 24.03
CA VAL A 579 -48.02 -29.06 24.84
C VAL A 579 -46.77 -29.00 25.74
N GLY A 580 -46.20 -27.80 25.96
CA GLY A 580 -45.08 -27.58 26.89
C GLY A 580 -44.64 -26.12 27.15
N THR A 581 -45.47 -25.31 27.81
CA THR A 581 -45.14 -24.17 28.72
C THR A 581 -44.19 -23.01 28.32
N ASN A 582 -44.68 -21.77 28.60
CA ASN A 582 -43.95 -20.51 28.94
C ASN A 582 -43.22 -19.76 27.78
N GLU A 583 -43.51 -18.49 27.48
CA GLU A 583 -43.17 -17.20 28.17
C GLU A 583 -41.66 -16.87 28.10
N THR A 584 -41.16 -15.66 27.75
CA THR A 584 -41.75 -14.30 27.59
C THR A 584 -40.79 -13.35 26.82
N ILE A 585 -41.25 -12.13 26.45
CA ILE A 585 -40.45 -10.88 26.22
C ILE A 585 -39.52 -10.81 24.97
N SER A 586 -39.16 -9.64 24.40
CA SER A 586 -39.92 -8.56 23.73
C SER A 586 -39.00 -7.35 23.40
N ASP A 587 -39.06 -6.81 22.18
CA ASP A 587 -38.50 -5.49 21.71
C ASP A 587 -36.95 -5.34 21.77
N VAL A 588 -36.25 -4.43 21.05
CA VAL A 588 -36.50 -3.01 20.72
C VAL A 588 -35.90 -2.58 19.34
N PHE A 589 -36.56 -1.58 18.71
CA PHE A 589 -36.19 -0.63 17.63
C PHE A 589 -34.70 -0.41 17.26
N GLY A 590 -34.32 0.05 16.04
CA GLY A 590 -35.11 0.44 14.85
C GLY A 590 -34.78 1.84 14.27
N ARG A 591 -35.14 2.10 12.98
CA ARG A 591 -35.02 3.38 12.22
C ARG A 591 -33.58 3.83 11.82
N THR A 592 -33.28 4.59 10.76
CA THR A 592 -33.89 4.98 9.45
C THR A 592 -32.70 5.39 8.50
N GLU A 593 -32.70 6.12 7.36
CA GLU A 593 -33.65 6.99 6.61
C GLU A 593 -33.31 7.07 5.09
N GLU A 594 -33.47 8.22 4.41
CA GLU A 594 -33.43 8.46 2.94
C GLU A 594 -32.79 9.87 2.64
N PRO A 595 -32.82 10.54 1.43
CA PRO A 595 -33.14 10.18 0.03
C PRO A 595 -32.21 10.80 -1.08
N LEU A 596 -32.68 10.79 -2.36
CA LEU A 596 -32.27 11.61 -3.55
C LEU A 596 -30.99 11.20 -4.34
N GLY A 597 -30.92 11.34 -5.68
CA GLY A 597 -31.95 11.67 -6.68
C GLY A 597 -31.43 11.87 -8.13
N ASN A 598 -32.27 11.55 -9.13
CA ASN A 598 -32.29 11.90 -10.58
C ASN A 598 -31.01 12.29 -11.37
N LEU A 599 -30.87 11.71 -12.57
CA LEU A 599 -30.82 12.47 -13.85
C LEU A 599 -30.99 11.57 -15.10
N LEU A 600 -31.63 12.10 -16.15
CA LEU A 600 -31.74 11.51 -17.49
C LEU A 600 -31.19 12.50 -18.53
N GLY A 601 -30.47 12.00 -19.53
CA GLY A 601 -30.00 12.79 -20.66
C GLY A 601 -29.64 11.88 -21.84
N GLY A 602 -30.37 12.01 -22.96
CA GLY A 602 -30.20 11.18 -24.15
C GLY A 602 -29.57 11.94 -25.31
N TRP A 603 -28.88 11.22 -26.20
CA TRP A 603 -28.46 11.69 -27.52
C TRP A 603 -28.92 10.68 -28.56
N VAL A 604 -29.41 11.17 -29.71
CA VAL A 604 -29.85 10.35 -30.85
C VAL A 604 -28.98 10.70 -32.06
N GLY A 605 -28.41 9.67 -32.68
CA GLY A 605 -27.63 9.78 -33.92
C GLY A 605 -27.91 8.57 -34.82
N THR A 606 -28.13 8.81 -36.10
CA THR A 606 -28.69 7.82 -37.05
C THR A 606 -27.67 7.28 -38.05
N ALA A 607 -27.63 5.97 -38.28
CA ALA A 607 -27.41 5.33 -39.61
C ALA A 607 -27.41 3.79 -39.54
N GLY A 608 -27.64 3.13 -40.68
CA GLY A 608 -27.14 1.77 -40.97
C GLY A 608 -27.97 0.59 -40.48
N GLY A 609 -28.89 0.11 -41.32
CA GLY A 609 -29.65 -1.13 -41.05
C GLY A 609 -29.03 -2.37 -41.71
N GLU A 610 -28.31 -3.21 -40.95
CA GLU A 610 -28.07 -4.62 -41.28
C GLU A 610 -28.75 -5.55 -40.26
N SER A 611 -29.63 -6.46 -40.72
CA SER A 611 -30.38 -7.35 -39.83
C SER A 611 -29.58 -8.59 -39.43
N ARG A 612 -28.56 -8.44 -38.58
CA ARG A 612 -27.95 -9.56 -37.85
C ARG A 612 -28.68 -9.77 -36.52
N ARG A 613 -29.47 -10.86 -36.42
CA ARG A 613 -30.16 -11.25 -35.17
C ARG A 613 -29.16 -11.76 -34.12
N SER A 614 -28.65 -10.86 -33.28
CA SER A 614 -27.95 -11.22 -32.04
C SER A 614 -28.96 -11.67 -30.98
N HIS A 615 -28.94 -12.94 -30.61
CA HIS A 615 -29.79 -13.46 -29.52
C HIS A 615 -29.16 -13.15 -28.16
N ALA A 616 -29.48 -11.97 -27.62
CA ALA A 616 -29.20 -11.64 -26.23
C ALA A 616 -30.19 -12.34 -25.28
N CYS A 617 -29.68 -12.97 -24.23
CA CYS A 617 -30.47 -13.35 -23.05
C CYS A 617 -30.23 -12.32 -21.95
N ALA A 618 -31.29 -11.78 -21.38
CA ALA A 618 -31.23 -10.84 -20.26
C ALA A 618 -31.84 -11.48 -19.01
N CYS A 619 -31.12 -11.41 -17.88
CA CYS A 619 -31.72 -11.66 -16.58
C CYS A 619 -32.62 -10.48 -16.19
N GLN A 620 -33.87 -10.76 -15.85
CA GLN A 620 -34.77 -9.79 -15.22
C GLN A 620 -35.26 -10.34 -13.89
N ARG A 621 -35.03 -9.58 -12.81
CA ARG A 621 -35.85 -9.71 -11.60
C ARG A 621 -37.27 -9.22 -11.92
N ALA A 622 -38.25 -9.89 -11.32
CA ALA A 622 -39.53 -9.28 -11.00
C ALA A 622 -39.53 -9.06 -9.48
N ASN A 623 -40.22 -8.00 -9.03
CA ASN A 623 -40.43 -7.70 -7.60
C ASN A 623 -41.48 -8.65 -7.00
#